data_AF-A0A534JKA1-F1
#
_entry.id   AF-A0A534JKA1-F1
#
_cell.length_a   1.000
_cell.length_b   1.000
_cell.length_c   1.000
_cell.angle_alpha   90.00
_cell.angle_beta   90.00
_cell.angle_gamma   90.00
#
_symmetry.space_group_name_H-M   'P 1'
#
loop_
_entity.id
_entity.type
_entity.pdbx_description
1 polymer ?
#
loop_
_entity_poly.entity_id
_entity_poly.type
_entity_poly.pdbx_seq_one_letter_code
_entity_poly.pdbx_strand_id
1 'polypeptide(L)'
;MRTASRPATEVRRARKVGGILRHPGALALSGVVLLLVCGLLFVVPAWDFVAGLHRRVGGAATQVNLLSAFLVAALSIAFAAYLLPRGLKFLKASWDPVAREELLGEIIPRSRELGYSLHLLRRSLLAMVGLGIIVVYVLMILIGPFVLTFPYEFSPAEKHVPPGGVATATGVASASEWDPSPWINASFAKASDDQYAVSNAVGDAISLRNFSLQTSFPQVRNVEVGVEAYSPEAHAASVALSWDGGASWTREQTVPFKTSDTNDPWFLSFGAEWLWSARDLDINNLRVRVTHVQDQGGPVGSLLVDFVQLRVTFVGPPHTWGTNELGQDMLTGIILGGAVDFRIGLIVVSLSVAFGVVLGVFAGYLGRAVDEVVMRLTDMFLAIPGLILALAIAAMLGRSLENVLIALILVSWPSYTRLVRGQTLSVREASYVEAARAVGAPTRRVVLRHILPNVMSPIIIAATLDLGTIVLATAGLSFLGVGAQPWEPEWGIMISRGYQYITSGYWWEYVVPGLAIFLFVLSFNLFGDGLRDILDPRLRR
;
A
#
# COMPACT_ATOMS: atom_id res chain seq x y z
N MET A 1 -26.44 55.04 39.85
CA MET A 1 -25.00 55.04 39.46
C MET A 1 -24.54 53.59 39.42
N ARG A 2 -24.02 52.96 38.36
CA ARG A 2 -23.65 53.30 36.97
C ARG A 2 -24.17 52.14 36.08
N THR A 3 -24.84 52.46 34.99
CA THR A 3 -25.14 51.53 33.90
C THR A 3 -23.86 51.21 33.13
N ALA A 4 -23.38 49.97 33.18
CA ALA A 4 -22.27 49.51 32.35
C ALA A 4 -22.82 49.12 30.96
N SER A 5 -22.60 49.98 29.98
CA SER A 5 -22.84 49.71 28.57
C SER A 5 -21.89 48.60 28.09
N ARG A 6 -22.45 47.52 27.52
CA ARG A 6 -21.65 46.52 26.79
C ARG A 6 -20.92 47.22 25.63
N PRO A 7 -19.61 46.99 25.43
CA PRO A 7 -18.88 47.69 24.39
C PRO A 7 -19.40 47.28 23.00
N ALA A 8 -19.68 48.28 22.16
CA ALA A 8 -20.26 48.15 20.82
C ALA A 8 -19.45 47.21 19.87
N THR A 9 -18.21 46.88 20.22
CA THR A 9 -17.32 45.95 19.52
C THR A 9 -17.73 44.47 19.71
N GLU A 10 -18.28 44.09 20.85
CA GLU A 10 -18.78 42.72 21.11
C GLU A 10 -20.06 42.41 20.32
N VAL A 11 -20.98 43.38 20.23
CA VAL A 11 -22.22 43.25 19.46
C VAL A 11 -21.92 43.18 17.95
N ARG A 12 -20.90 43.92 17.48
CA ARG A 12 -20.48 43.89 16.07
C ARG A 12 -19.76 42.60 15.68
N ARG A 13 -18.97 41.97 16.58
CA ARG A 13 -18.34 40.65 16.33
C ARG A 13 -19.30 39.48 16.45
N ALA A 14 -20.26 39.53 17.38
CA ALA A 14 -21.34 38.54 17.47
C ALA A 14 -22.22 38.55 16.21
N ARG A 15 -22.51 39.74 15.64
CA ARG A 15 -23.17 39.85 14.32
C ARG A 15 -22.33 39.28 13.17
N LYS A 16 -21.00 39.36 13.22
CA LYS A 16 -20.10 38.88 12.16
C LYS A 16 -19.99 37.34 12.15
N VAL A 17 -19.93 36.70 13.32
CA VAL A 17 -19.99 35.22 13.45
C VAL A 17 -21.40 34.70 13.14
N GLY A 18 -22.46 35.41 13.56
CA GLY A 18 -23.83 35.12 13.16
C GLY A 18 -24.09 35.27 11.66
N GLY A 19 -23.31 36.10 10.96
CA GLY A 19 -23.38 36.28 9.50
C GLY A 19 -22.85 35.09 8.70
N ILE A 20 -21.79 34.42 9.18
CA ILE A 20 -21.24 33.21 8.54
C ILE A 20 -22.18 32.01 8.76
N LEU A 21 -22.91 32.00 9.88
CA LEU A 21 -23.93 30.98 10.22
C LEU A 21 -25.31 31.21 9.57
N ARG A 22 -25.47 32.28 8.78
CA ARG A 22 -26.74 32.62 8.09
C ARG A 22 -26.90 31.96 6.72
N HIS A 23 -25.89 31.29 6.20
CA HIS A 23 -25.99 30.49 4.97
C HIS A 23 -26.22 29.01 5.32
N PRO A 24 -27.48 28.56 5.45
CA PRO A 24 -27.79 27.16 5.82
C PRO A 24 -27.18 26.14 4.86
N GLY A 25 -26.99 26.50 3.58
CA GLY A 25 -26.43 25.61 2.56
C GLY A 25 -24.95 25.23 2.77
N ALA A 26 -24.09 26.15 3.23
CA ALA A 26 -22.65 25.90 3.35
C ALA A 26 -22.25 25.07 4.58
N LEU A 27 -23.02 25.19 5.67
CA LEU A 27 -22.84 24.42 6.90
C LEU A 27 -23.53 23.06 6.86
N ALA A 28 -24.66 22.96 6.15
CA ALA A 28 -25.21 21.67 5.77
C ALA A 28 -24.22 20.89 4.90
N LEU A 29 -23.55 21.56 3.95
CA LEU A 29 -22.52 20.94 3.11
C LEU A 29 -21.35 20.40 3.94
N SER A 30 -20.79 21.16 4.90
CA SER A 30 -19.62 20.70 5.66
C SER A 30 -19.93 19.57 6.66
N GLY A 31 -21.12 19.60 7.29
CA GLY A 31 -21.59 18.50 8.15
C GLY A 31 -21.96 17.24 7.38
N VAL A 32 -22.58 17.39 6.20
CA VAL A 32 -22.88 16.29 5.28
C VAL A 32 -21.58 15.74 4.67
N VAL A 33 -20.59 16.58 4.34
CA VAL A 33 -19.28 16.14 3.87
C VAL A 33 -18.52 15.40 4.97
N LEU A 34 -18.55 15.83 6.23
CA LEU A 34 -17.91 15.07 7.32
C LEU A 34 -18.60 13.72 7.57
N LEU A 35 -19.94 13.68 7.51
CA LEU A 35 -20.72 12.44 7.61
C LEU A 35 -20.53 11.53 6.40
N LEU A 36 -20.41 12.08 5.19
CA LEU A 36 -20.11 11.35 3.97
C LEU A 36 -18.67 10.87 3.95
N VAL A 37 -17.70 11.63 4.45
CA VAL A 37 -16.29 11.23 4.56
C VAL A 37 -16.14 10.15 5.62
N CYS A 38 -16.77 10.27 6.80
CA CYS A 38 -16.81 9.18 7.77
C CYS A 38 -17.59 7.95 7.26
N GLY A 39 -18.69 8.16 6.52
CA GLY A 39 -19.44 7.10 5.86
C GLY A 39 -18.63 6.40 4.77
N LEU A 40 -17.92 7.15 3.93
CA LEU A 40 -17.04 6.60 2.89
C LEU A 40 -15.80 5.93 3.47
N LEU A 41 -15.26 6.41 4.60
CA LEU A 41 -14.08 5.81 5.23
C LEU A 41 -14.40 4.54 6.03
N PHE A 42 -15.63 4.35 6.51
CA PHE A 42 -16.03 3.18 7.28
C PHE A 42 -16.92 2.19 6.50
N VAL A 43 -17.88 2.68 5.72
CA VAL A 43 -18.90 1.84 5.06
C VAL A 43 -18.40 1.27 3.74
N VAL A 44 -17.66 2.05 2.94
CA VAL A 44 -17.17 1.59 1.63
C VAL A 44 -16.08 0.51 1.78
N PRO A 45 -15.05 0.66 2.64
CA PRO A 45 -14.07 -0.40 2.88
C PRO A 45 -14.68 -1.64 3.53
N ALA A 46 -15.66 -1.48 4.42
CA ALA A 46 -16.38 -2.59 5.03
C ALA A 46 -17.22 -3.36 3.99
N TRP A 47 -17.88 -2.65 3.08
CA TRP A 47 -18.67 -3.24 2.01
C TRP A 47 -17.79 -3.91 0.95
N ASP A 48 -16.68 -3.29 0.55
CA ASP A 48 -15.71 -3.87 -0.39
C ASP A 48 -14.98 -5.08 0.20
N PHE A 49 -14.74 -5.10 1.52
CA PHE A 49 -14.25 -6.26 2.24
C PHE A 49 -15.27 -7.41 2.19
N VAL A 50 -16.53 -7.16 2.55
CA VAL A 50 -17.61 -8.17 2.50
C VAL A 50 -17.87 -8.66 1.07
N ALA A 51 -17.87 -7.76 0.08
CA ALA A 51 -18.09 -8.09 -1.33
C ALA A 51 -16.87 -8.75 -2.00
N GLY A 52 -15.65 -8.46 -1.54
CA GLY A 52 -14.42 -9.13 -1.94
C GLY A 52 -14.34 -10.54 -1.37
N LEU A 53 -14.75 -10.72 -0.11
CA LEU A 53 -14.78 -12.01 0.58
C LEU A 53 -15.85 -12.96 0.01
N HIS A 54 -17.04 -12.42 -0.32
CA HIS A 54 -18.11 -13.17 -1.00
C HIS A 54 -17.70 -13.66 -2.40
N ARG A 55 -16.83 -12.93 -3.10
CA ARG A 55 -16.36 -13.31 -4.45
C ARG A 55 -15.23 -14.34 -4.42
N ARG A 56 -14.49 -14.47 -3.32
CA ARG A 56 -13.30 -15.34 -3.23
C ARG A 56 -13.55 -16.68 -2.53
N VAL A 57 -14.56 -16.79 -1.67
CA VAL A 57 -14.80 -18.02 -0.90
C VAL A 57 -16.11 -18.68 -1.34
N GLY A 58 -15.98 -19.57 -2.33
CA GLY A 58 -17.01 -20.55 -2.62
C GLY A 58 -17.24 -21.47 -1.40
N GLY A 59 -18.42 -21.37 -0.79
CA GLY A 59 -19.11 -22.51 -0.18
C GLY A 59 -18.75 -22.97 1.24
N ALA A 60 -17.63 -22.61 1.88
CA ALA A 60 -17.28 -23.26 3.15
C ALA A 60 -16.51 -22.39 4.17
N ALA A 61 -17.12 -21.31 4.68
CA ALA A 61 -16.75 -20.65 5.95
C ALA A 61 -17.85 -19.66 6.40
N THR A 62 -19.08 -20.12 6.58
CA THR A 62 -20.25 -19.24 6.71
C THR A 62 -20.47 -18.65 8.11
N GLN A 63 -19.90 -19.20 9.19
CA GLN A 63 -20.23 -18.74 10.56
C GLN A 63 -19.34 -17.61 11.12
N VAL A 64 -18.04 -17.58 10.81
CA VAL A 64 -17.13 -16.51 11.27
C VAL A 64 -17.30 -15.23 10.43
N ASN A 65 -17.66 -15.38 9.15
CA ASN A 65 -17.89 -14.28 8.20
C ASN A 65 -19.18 -13.50 8.47
N LEU A 66 -20.19 -14.15 9.06
CA LEU A 66 -21.41 -13.46 9.49
C LEU A 66 -21.15 -12.64 10.75
N LEU A 67 -20.29 -13.10 11.66
CA LEU A 67 -20.07 -12.42 12.94
C LEU A 67 -19.25 -11.14 12.78
N SER A 68 -18.23 -11.13 11.91
CA SER A 68 -17.45 -9.93 11.57
C SER A 68 -18.28 -8.91 10.78
N ALA A 69 -19.05 -9.35 9.77
CA ALA A 69 -19.99 -8.50 9.05
C ALA A 69 -21.09 -7.95 9.97
N PHE A 70 -21.62 -8.76 10.89
CA PHE A 70 -22.64 -8.36 11.85
C PHE A 70 -22.08 -7.40 12.91
N LEU A 71 -20.83 -7.56 13.35
CA LEU A 71 -20.18 -6.65 14.30
C LEU A 71 -19.83 -5.30 13.65
N VAL A 72 -19.33 -5.31 12.40
CA VAL A 72 -19.09 -4.08 11.64
C VAL A 72 -20.41 -3.37 11.31
N ALA A 73 -21.45 -4.12 10.95
CA ALA A 73 -22.79 -3.58 10.79
C ALA A 73 -23.34 -3.06 12.12
N ALA A 74 -23.19 -3.77 13.24
CA ALA A 74 -23.66 -3.36 14.56
C ALA A 74 -22.92 -2.11 15.07
N LEU A 75 -21.62 -1.98 14.81
CA LEU A 75 -20.84 -0.78 15.11
C LEU A 75 -21.19 0.38 14.20
N SER A 76 -21.41 0.13 12.91
CA SER A 76 -21.92 1.13 11.98
C SER A 76 -23.32 1.59 12.39
N ILE A 77 -24.16 0.67 12.88
CA ILE A 77 -25.50 0.95 13.42
C ILE A 77 -25.41 1.67 14.77
N ALA A 78 -24.47 1.34 15.65
CA ALA A 78 -24.29 2.02 16.94
C ALA A 78 -23.71 3.43 16.75
N PHE A 79 -22.77 3.59 15.80
CA PHE A 79 -22.20 4.86 15.39
C PHE A 79 -23.25 5.72 14.68
N ALA A 80 -24.04 5.13 13.78
CA ALA A 80 -25.23 5.76 13.21
C ALA A 80 -26.25 6.09 14.31
N ALA A 81 -26.54 5.21 15.27
CA ALA A 81 -27.46 5.50 16.37
C ALA A 81 -26.97 6.63 17.29
N TYR A 82 -25.66 6.90 17.32
CA TYR A 82 -25.08 8.04 18.04
C TYR A 82 -25.11 9.33 17.22
N LEU A 83 -24.82 9.28 15.91
CA LEU A 83 -24.78 10.44 15.01
C LEU A 83 -26.13 10.83 14.44
N LEU A 84 -27.00 9.87 14.11
CA LEU A 84 -28.32 10.05 13.51
C LEU A 84 -29.23 10.94 14.36
N PRO A 85 -29.32 10.80 15.71
CA PRO A 85 -30.10 11.73 16.53
C PRO A 85 -29.55 13.16 16.49
N ARG A 86 -28.23 13.32 16.34
CA ARG A 86 -27.58 14.64 16.20
C ARG A 86 -27.78 15.23 14.81
N GLY A 87 -27.71 14.42 13.76
CA GLY A 87 -28.02 14.79 12.39
C GLY A 87 -29.50 15.14 12.20
N LEU A 88 -30.42 14.39 12.81
CA LEU A 88 -31.86 14.68 12.86
C LEU A 88 -32.16 15.99 13.59
N LYS A 89 -31.49 16.24 14.72
CA LYS A 89 -31.54 17.54 15.40
C LYS A 89 -31.07 18.67 14.46
N PHE A 90 -29.99 18.45 13.72
CA PHE A 90 -29.43 19.43 12.78
C PHE A 90 -30.35 19.70 11.56
N LEU A 91 -30.95 18.65 11.00
CA LEU A 91 -31.98 18.72 9.96
C LEU A 91 -33.22 19.45 10.46
N LYS A 92 -33.72 19.12 11.67
CA LYS A 92 -34.85 19.80 12.28
C LYS A 92 -34.57 21.29 12.48
N ALA A 93 -33.36 21.65 12.91
CA ALA A 93 -32.90 23.03 13.05
C ALA A 93 -32.74 23.78 11.72
N SER A 94 -32.77 23.10 10.57
CA SER A 94 -32.69 23.75 9.26
C SER A 94 -34.00 24.43 8.85
N TRP A 95 -35.15 23.97 9.37
CA TRP A 95 -36.49 24.50 9.07
C TRP A 95 -37.30 24.94 10.30
N ASP A 96 -36.97 24.48 11.51
CA ASP A 96 -37.63 24.89 12.77
C ASP A 96 -36.76 25.89 13.56
N PRO A 97 -37.20 27.16 13.71
CA PRO A 97 -36.44 28.19 14.41
C PRO A 97 -36.26 27.94 15.92
N VAL A 98 -37.19 27.23 16.58
CA VAL A 98 -37.06 26.90 18.02
C VAL A 98 -36.03 25.79 18.22
N ALA A 99 -36.10 24.74 17.41
CA ALA A 99 -35.09 23.69 17.40
C ALA A 99 -33.70 24.24 17.05
N ARG A 100 -33.63 25.28 16.21
CA ARG A 100 -32.37 25.97 15.88
C ARG A 100 -31.78 26.69 17.08
N GLU A 101 -32.57 27.41 17.88
CA GLU A 101 -32.07 28.07 19.08
C GLU A 101 -31.61 27.08 20.16
N GLU A 102 -32.34 26.00 20.37
CA GLU A 102 -31.97 24.95 21.32
C GLU A 102 -30.64 24.28 20.92
N LEU A 103 -30.49 23.99 19.63
CA LEU A 103 -29.28 23.39 19.07
C LEU A 103 -28.10 24.36 19.06
N LEU A 104 -28.33 25.65 18.79
CA LEU A 104 -27.31 26.70 18.95
C LEU A 104 -26.90 26.87 20.41
N GLY A 105 -27.82 26.78 21.37
CA GLY A 105 -27.52 26.78 22.80
C GLY A 105 -26.62 25.61 23.22
N GLU A 106 -26.75 24.45 22.56
CA GLU A 106 -25.93 23.26 22.80
C GLU A 106 -24.58 23.31 22.06
N ILE A 107 -24.54 23.84 20.82
CA ILE A 107 -23.37 23.85 19.95
C ILE A 107 -22.45 25.04 20.23
N ILE A 108 -22.96 26.24 20.51
CA ILE A 108 -22.12 27.44 20.69
C ILE A 108 -21.09 27.25 21.81
N PRO A 109 -21.44 26.74 23.01
CA PRO A 109 -20.45 26.48 24.07
C PRO A 109 -19.40 25.45 23.62
N ARG A 110 -19.84 24.33 23.03
CA ARG A 110 -18.94 23.25 22.56
C ARG A 110 -18.04 23.71 21.41
N SER A 111 -18.52 24.57 20.51
CA SER A 111 -17.73 25.11 19.41
C SER A 111 -16.64 26.06 19.89
N ARG A 112 -16.88 26.78 21.00
CA ARG A 112 -15.85 27.59 21.67
C ARG A 112 -14.81 26.71 22.34
N GLU A 113 -15.23 25.63 23.02
CA GLU A 113 -14.30 24.65 23.59
C GLU A 113 -13.48 23.95 22.51
N LEU A 114 -14.12 23.54 21.40
CA LEU A 114 -13.43 22.94 20.26
C LEU A 114 -12.44 23.93 19.62
N GLY A 115 -12.83 25.19 19.46
CA GLY A 115 -11.95 26.25 18.96
C GLY A 115 -10.75 26.50 19.88
N TYR A 116 -10.95 26.42 21.20
CA TYR A 116 -9.88 26.51 22.19
C TYR A 116 -8.96 25.28 22.12
N SER A 117 -9.51 24.07 22.09
CA SER A 117 -8.74 22.83 21.91
C SER A 117 -7.94 22.82 20.61
N LEU A 118 -8.52 23.30 19.51
CA LEU A 118 -7.82 23.45 18.22
C LEU A 118 -6.73 24.53 18.28
N HIS A 119 -6.94 25.59 19.04
CA HIS A 119 -5.91 26.61 19.28
C HIS A 119 -4.72 26.05 20.05
N LEU A 120 -4.96 25.25 21.10
CA LEU A 120 -3.89 24.56 21.81
C LEU A 120 -3.17 23.52 20.93
N LEU A 121 -3.92 22.76 20.11
CA LEU A 121 -3.33 21.80 19.16
C LEU A 121 -2.33 22.50 18.25
N ARG A 122 -2.71 23.67 17.71
CA ARG A 122 -1.85 24.47 16.85
C ARG A 122 -0.63 25.08 17.54
N ARG A 123 -0.63 25.18 18.88
CA ARG A 123 0.53 25.63 19.65
C ARG A 123 1.51 24.51 19.97
N SER A 124 1.07 23.26 20.00
CA SER A 124 1.97 22.12 20.16
C SER A 124 2.62 21.78 18.82
N LEU A 125 3.91 22.12 18.69
CA LEU A 125 4.69 21.81 17.50
C LEU A 125 4.66 20.30 17.19
N LEU A 126 4.84 19.47 18.22
CA LEU A 126 4.86 18.02 18.10
C LEU A 126 3.51 17.47 17.60
N ALA A 127 2.40 17.94 18.16
CA ALA A 127 1.06 17.55 17.73
C ALA A 127 0.80 17.91 16.25
N MET A 128 1.25 19.09 15.83
CA MET A 128 1.11 19.55 14.46
C MET A 128 1.98 18.78 13.47
N VAL A 129 3.19 18.38 13.88
CA VAL A 129 4.06 17.50 13.09
C VAL A 129 3.40 16.13 12.92
N GLY A 130 2.92 15.52 14.01
CA GLY A 130 2.22 14.24 13.97
C GLY A 130 0.98 14.31 13.06
N LEU A 131 0.13 15.32 13.24
CA LEU A 131 -1.04 15.55 12.39
C LEU A 131 -0.67 15.78 10.92
N GLY A 132 0.42 16.50 10.65
CA GLY A 132 0.92 16.73 9.29
C GLY A 132 1.28 15.42 8.60
N ILE A 133 2.01 14.54 9.28
CA ILE A 133 2.38 13.22 8.75
C ILE A 133 1.13 12.35 8.52
N ILE A 134 0.16 12.36 9.46
CA ILE A 134 -1.13 11.65 9.28
C ILE A 134 -1.85 12.16 8.03
N VAL A 135 -1.92 13.48 7.82
CA VAL A 135 -2.56 14.07 6.64
C VAL A 135 -1.85 13.64 5.36
N VAL A 136 -0.52 13.62 5.35
CA VAL A 136 0.26 13.10 4.21
C VAL A 136 -0.09 11.64 3.92
N TYR A 137 -0.17 10.79 4.94
CA TYR A 137 -0.60 9.39 4.78
C TYR A 137 -2.02 9.26 4.22
N VAL A 138 -2.97 10.06 4.73
CA VAL A 138 -4.35 10.03 4.24
C VAL A 138 -4.42 10.50 2.79
N LEU A 139 -3.68 11.56 2.42
CA LEU A 139 -3.61 12.02 1.03
C LEU A 139 -2.95 10.96 0.14
N MET A 140 -1.89 10.31 0.60
CA MET A 140 -1.23 9.20 -0.10
C MET A 140 -2.22 8.05 -0.36
N ILE A 141 -3.03 7.67 0.62
CA ILE A 141 -4.04 6.61 0.48
C ILE A 141 -5.15 6.99 -0.51
N LEU A 142 -5.60 8.25 -0.48
CA LEU A 142 -6.72 8.71 -1.31
C LEU A 142 -6.31 8.99 -2.77
N ILE A 143 -5.14 9.58 -2.97
CA ILE A 143 -4.65 10.03 -4.28
C ILE A 143 -3.77 8.96 -4.92
N GLY A 144 -3.04 8.19 -4.11
CA GLY A 144 -2.08 7.19 -4.55
C GLY A 144 -2.58 6.28 -5.66
N PRO A 145 -3.73 5.58 -5.51
CA PRO A 145 -4.27 4.70 -6.54
C PRO A 145 -4.47 5.34 -7.93
N PHE A 146 -4.58 6.68 -8.01
CA PHE A 146 -4.74 7.41 -9.27
C PHE A 146 -3.41 7.90 -9.87
N VAL A 147 -2.33 7.89 -9.09
CA VAL A 147 -1.01 8.43 -9.47
C VAL A 147 0.03 7.32 -9.65
N LEU A 148 -0.28 6.09 -9.23
CA LEU A 148 0.61 4.94 -9.38
C LEU A 148 0.85 4.61 -10.86
N THR A 149 2.12 4.60 -11.25
CA THR A 149 2.58 4.27 -12.59
C THR A 149 2.69 2.76 -12.81
N PHE A 150 2.99 2.01 -11.75
CA PHE A 150 3.30 0.59 -11.81
C PHE A 150 2.25 -0.26 -11.07
N PRO A 151 1.88 -1.44 -11.58
CA PRO A 151 1.08 -2.40 -10.84
C PRO A 151 1.93 -3.10 -9.77
N TYR A 152 1.30 -3.52 -8.67
CA TYR A 152 1.97 -4.32 -7.63
C TYR A 152 1.87 -5.82 -7.95
N GLU A 153 2.54 -6.23 -9.03
CA GLU A 153 2.44 -7.58 -9.58
C GLU A 153 3.81 -8.25 -9.71
N PHE A 154 3.82 -9.58 -9.80
CA PHE A 154 5.03 -10.37 -9.96
C PHE A 154 5.66 -10.11 -11.33
N SER A 155 6.93 -9.68 -11.34
CA SER A 155 7.68 -9.30 -12.54
C SER A 155 9.09 -9.91 -12.49
N PRO A 156 9.32 -11.09 -13.10
CA PRO A 156 10.63 -11.75 -13.07
C PRO A 156 11.77 -10.92 -13.67
N ALA A 157 11.45 -10.06 -14.63
CA ALA A 157 12.38 -9.21 -15.36
C ALA A 157 12.85 -8.00 -14.55
N GLU A 158 12.12 -7.65 -13.48
CA GLU A 158 12.34 -6.43 -12.71
C GLU A 158 12.76 -6.74 -11.28
N LYS A 159 13.43 -7.86 -11.01
CA LYS A 159 13.87 -8.20 -9.64
C LYS A 159 15.01 -7.31 -9.18
N HIS A 160 14.95 -6.88 -7.92
CA HIS A 160 16.05 -6.18 -7.23
C HIS A 160 16.57 -4.95 -7.98
N VAL A 161 15.70 -4.21 -8.67
CA VAL A 161 16.08 -2.98 -9.36
C VAL A 161 16.28 -1.90 -8.28
N PRO A 162 17.45 -1.23 -8.24
CA PRO A 162 17.71 -0.20 -7.24
C PRO A 162 16.84 1.04 -7.44
N PRO A 163 16.70 1.92 -6.43
CA PRO A 163 16.01 3.21 -6.56
C PRO A 163 16.59 4.05 -7.69
N GLY A 164 15.71 4.54 -8.57
CA GLY A 164 16.05 5.26 -9.79
C GLY A 164 16.64 4.38 -10.90
N GLY A 165 16.83 3.09 -10.64
CA GLY A 165 17.34 2.10 -11.59
C GLY A 165 16.29 1.70 -12.62
N VAL A 166 16.78 1.19 -13.75
CA VAL A 166 15.98 0.61 -14.82
C VAL A 166 16.18 -0.89 -14.85
N ALA A 167 15.09 -1.63 -15.02
CA ALA A 167 15.16 -3.08 -15.23
C ALA A 167 15.78 -3.40 -16.58
N THR A 168 16.56 -4.47 -16.66
CA THR A 168 17.08 -4.97 -17.93
C THR A 168 16.75 -6.45 -18.07
N ALA A 169 16.14 -6.82 -19.19
CA ALA A 169 15.80 -8.20 -19.48
C ALA A 169 16.40 -8.59 -20.83
N THR A 170 17.05 -9.75 -20.87
CA THR A 170 17.66 -10.25 -22.10
C THR A 170 16.81 -11.35 -22.69
N GLY A 171 16.24 -11.08 -23.87
CA GLY A 171 15.57 -12.08 -24.69
C GLY A 171 16.57 -12.74 -25.63
N VAL A 172 16.39 -14.04 -25.87
CA VAL A 172 17.24 -14.83 -26.76
C VAL A 172 16.35 -15.59 -27.74
N ALA A 173 16.68 -15.56 -29.03
CA ALA A 173 15.96 -16.29 -30.07
C ALA A 173 16.90 -16.79 -31.16
N SER A 174 16.53 -17.88 -31.81
CA SER A 174 17.17 -18.39 -33.03
C SER A 174 16.21 -18.25 -34.20
N ALA A 175 16.76 -18.20 -35.41
CA ALA A 175 15.94 -18.18 -36.62
C ALA A 175 15.27 -19.55 -36.84
N SER A 176 14.02 -19.53 -37.29
CA SER A 176 13.29 -20.75 -37.66
C SER A 176 13.00 -20.85 -39.16
N GLU A 177 13.21 -19.75 -39.90
CA GLU A 177 13.02 -19.68 -41.35
C GLU A 177 14.14 -18.89 -42.02
N TRP A 178 14.28 -19.09 -43.33
CA TRP A 178 15.24 -18.39 -44.17
C TRP A 178 14.63 -18.09 -45.54
N ASP A 179 15.06 -16.98 -46.13
CA ASP A 179 14.78 -16.67 -47.52
C ASP A 179 15.53 -17.65 -48.45
N PRO A 180 15.05 -17.87 -49.69
CA PRO A 180 15.80 -18.63 -50.69
C PRO A 180 17.23 -18.09 -50.81
N SER A 181 18.21 -18.98 -50.70
CA SER A 181 19.63 -18.61 -50.58
C SER A 181 20.50 -19.51 -51.47
N PRO A 182 21.61 -18.98 -52.04
CA PRO A 182 22.61 -19.79 -52.74
C PRO A 182 23.43 -20.68 -51.79
N TRP A 183 23.28 -20.53 -50.47
CA TRP A 183 24.00 -21.30 -49.46
C TRP A 183 23.52 -22.76 -49.43
N ILE A 184 24.47 -23.69 -49.43
CA ILE A 184 24.23 -25.13 -49.30
C ILE A 184 23.86 -25.43 -47.85
N ASN A 185 22.82 -26.23 -47.64
CA ASN A 185 22.30 -26.59 -46.31
C ASN A 185 22.00 -25.38 -45.41
N ALA A 186 21.40 -24.33 -45.96
CA ALA A 186 20.98 -23.11 -45.25
C ALA A 186 20.29 -23.35 -43.89
N SER A 187 19.56 -24.47 -43.74
CA SER A 187 18.89 -24.88 -42.51
C SER A 187 19.81 -25.17 -41.33
N PHE A 188 21.11 -25.35 -41.58
CA PHE A 188 22.10 -25.64 -40.55
C PHE A 188 22.56 -24.38 -39.81
N ALA A 189 22.34 -23.18 -40.36
CA ALA A 189 22.70 -21.91 -39.71
C ALA A 189 21.79 -21.49 -38.52
N LYS A 190 21.09 -22.43 -37.87
CA LYS A 190 20.01 -22.14 -36.89
C LYS A 190 20.35 -22.46 -35.44
N ALA A 191 21.29 -23.37 -35.19
CA ALA A 191 21.59 -23.90 -33.87
C ALA A 191 23.02 -24.46 -33.89
N SER A 192 23.73 -24.37 -32.76
CA SER A 192 25.12 -24.83 -32.63
C SER A 192 25.08 -26.34 -32.49
N ASP A 193 25.16 -27.04 -33.62
CA ASP A 193 25.10 -28.50 -33.70
C ASP A 193 26.21 -29.12 -34.56
N ASP A 194 27.26 -28.33 -34.84
CA ASP A 194 28.41 -28.67 -35.69
C ASP A 194 28.00 -28.98 -37.14
N GLN A 195 26.82 -28.50 -37.57
CA GLN A 195 26.37 -28.52 -38.95
C GLN A 195 26.45 -27.12 -39.54
N TYR A 196 27.11 -27.01 -40.69
CA TYR A 196 27.39 -25.71 -41.29
C TYR A 196 26.60 -25.51 -42.58
N ALA A 197 25.97 -24.35 -42.72
CA ALA A 197 25.58 -23.79 -44.00
C ALA A 197 26.84 -23.31 -44.73
N VAL A 198 26.98 -23.67 -46.01
CA VAL A 198 28.21 -23.44 -46.77
C VAL A 198 27.96 -22.50 -47.94
N SER A 199 28.77 -21.45 -48.06
CA SER A 199 28.85 -20.62 -49.26
C SER A 199 30.22 -20.77 -49.94
N ASN A 200 30.20 -20.86 -51.27
CA ASN A 200 31.39 -21.02 -52.11
C ASN A 200 31.72 -19.76 -52.93
N ALA A 201 30.86 -18.74 -52.90
CA ALA A 201 31.06 -17.51 -53.67
C ALA A 201 30.94 -16.27 -52.78
N VAL A 202 31.91 -15.37 -52.92
CA VAL A 202 31.88 -14.05 -52.27
C VAL A 202 30.68 -13.27 -52.77
N GLY A 203 29.92 -12.68 -51.84
CA GLY A 203 28.68 -11.96 -52.12
C GLY A 203 27.41 -12.81 -51.99
N ASP A 204 27.54 -14.13 -51.84
CA ASP A 204 26.41 -14.97 -51.45
C ASP A 204 25.89 -14.52 -50.08
N ALA A 205 24.58 -14.38 -49.96
CA ALA A 205 23.95 -13.99 -48.70
C ALA A 205 22.79 -14.92 -48.35
N ILE A 206 22.67 -15.21 -47.06
CA ILE A 206 21.50 -15.86 -46.48
C ILE A 206 20.77 -14.87 -45.58
N SER A 207 19.45 -14.76 -45.74
CA SER A 207 18.60 -13.91 -44.89
C SER A 207 17.73 -14.80 -44.02
N LEU A 208 17.95 -14.72 -42.72
CA LEU A 208 17.25 -15.44 -41.66
C LEU A 208 16.08 -14.60 -41.16
N ARG A 209 14.95 -15.26 -40.87
CA ARG A 209 13.71 -14.62 -40.40
C ARG A 209 13.00 -15.49 -39.37
N ASN A 210 11.88 -15.00 -38.87
CA ASN A 210 11.04 -15.70 -37.90
C ASN A 210 11.79 -16.01 -36.58
N PHE A 211 12.22 -14.93 -35.91
CA PHE A 211 12.82 -14.98 -34.57
C PHE A 211 11.73 -14.87 -33.49
N SER A 212 11.50 -15.96 -32.76
CA SER A 212 10.51 -15.97 -31.67
C SER A 212 11.09 -15.36 -30.39
N LEU A 213 11.08 -14.02 -30.29
CA LEU A 213 11.52 -13.28 -29.10
C LEU A 213 10.35 -13.04 -28.12
N GLN A 214 10.57 -13.33 -26.85
CA GLN A 214 9.69 -12.83 -25.79
C GLN A 214 10.10 -11.39 -25.45
N THR A 215 9.21 -10.44 -25.74
CA THR A 215 9.44 -9.02 -25.45
C THR A 215 9.09 -8.72 -24.00
N SER A 216 10.07 -8.34 -23.18
CA SER A 216 9.86 -8.00 -21.77
C SER A 216 9.53 -6.51 -21.55
N PHE A 217 10.10 -5.62 -22.36
CA PHE A 217 9.89 -4.16 -22.26
C PHE A 217 9.78 -3.51 -23.65
N PRO A 218 9.15 -2.32 -23.77
CA PRO A 218 9.00 -1.65 -25.05
C PRO A 218 10.29 -1.05 -25.61
N GLN A 219 11.24 -0.68 -24.75
CA GLN A 219 12.53 -0.10 -25.16
C GLN A 219 13.60 -1.16 -25.28
N VAL A 220 14.43 -1.05 -26.32
CA VAL A 220 15.56 -1.95 -26.58
C VAL A 220 16.84 -1.13 -26.46
N ARG A 221 17.78 -1.64 -25.65
CA ARG A 221 19.10 -1.01 -25.46
C ARG A 221 20.15 -1.57 -26.39
N ASN A 222 20.10 -2.87 -26.65
CA ASN A 222 21.05 -3.51 -27.53
C ASN A 222 20.42 -4.70 -28.26
N VAL A 223 20.86 -4.90 -29.50
CA VAL A 223 20.58 -6.09 -30.29
C VAL A 223 21.94 -6.68 -30.67
N GLU A 224 22.19 -7.91 -30.25
CA GLU A 224 23.42 -8.63 -30.54
C GLU A 224 23.10 -9.84 -31.40
N VAL A 225 23.89 -10.05 -32.46
CA VAL A 225 23.82 -11.26 -33.29
C VAL A 225 25.06 -12.08 -33.01
N GLY A 226 24.87 -13.24 -32.39
CA GLY A 226 25.86 -14.29 -32.25
C GLY A 226 25.98 -15.06 -33.56
N VAL A 227 27.15 -15.03 -34.19
CA VAL A 227 27.45 -15.84 -35.39
C VAL A 227 28.70 -16.67 -35.16
N GLU A 228 28.60 -17.96 -35.41
CA GLU A 228 29.75 -18.85 -35.56
C GLU A 228 30.08 -19.02 -37.03
N ALA A 229 31.30 -18.64 -37.42
CA ALA A 229 31.77 -18.70 -38.78
C ALA A 229 33.15 -19.34 -38.84
N TYR A 230 33.32 -20.26 -39.77
CA TYR A 230 34.55 -21.00 -40.01
C TYR A 230 34.96 -20.90 -41.48
N SER A 231 36.26 -20.68 -41.72
CA SER A 231 36.81 -20.66 -43.07
C SER A 231 38.25 -21.19 -43.06
N PRO A 232 38.57 -22.23 -43.84
CA PRO A 232 39.94 -22.71 -44.03
C PRO A 232 40.84 -21.70 -44.79
N GLU A 233 40.26 -20.85 -45.63
CA GLU A 233 40.98 -20.03 -46.62
C GLU A 233 40.93 -18.51 -46.34
N ALA A 234 40.78 -18.12 -45.06
CA ALA A 234 40.69 -16.73 -44.63
C ALA A 234 39.53 -15.92 -45.27
N HIS A 235 38.31 -16.45 -45.21
CA HIS A 235 37.07 -15.72 -45.50
C HIS A 235 36.38 -15.27 -44.21
N ALA A 236 35.51 -14.27 -44.32
CA ALA A 236 34.75 -13.75 -43.18
C ALA A 236 33.25 -13.69 -43.51
N ALA A 237 32.45 -13.70 -42.46
CA ALA A 237 31.03 -13.39 -42.53
C ALA A 237 30.82 -11.90 -42.20
N SER A 238 29.98 -11.20 -42.96
CA SER A 238 29.42 -9.92 -42.54
C SER A 238 27.96 -10.09 -42.16
N VAL A 239 27.52 -9.35 -41.14
CA VAL A 239 26.16 -9.43 -40.60
C VAL A 239 25.50 -8.07 -40.68
N ALA A 240 24.25 -8.04 -41.13
CA ALA A 240 23.39 -6.88 -41.07
C ALA A 240 21.99 -7.25 -40.58
N LEU A 241 21.33 -6.28 -39.96
CA LEU A 241 19.96 -6.40 -39.46
C LEU A 241 19.01 -5.58 -40.32
N SER A 242 17.78 -6.05 -40.44
CA SER A 242 16.65 -5.30 -41.00
C SER A 242 15.50 -5.28 -39.99
N TRP A 243 14.78 -4.17 -39.94
CA TRP A 243 13.67 -3.90 -39.02
C TRP A 243 12.34 -3.66 -39.75
N ASP A 244 12.31 -3.76 -41.07
CA ASP A 244 11.17 -3.42 -41.92
C ASP A 244 10.89 -4.52 -42.96
N GLY A 245 11.22 -5.76 -42.61
CA GLY A 245 10.99 -6.92 -43.46
C GLY A 245 11.96 -7.00 -44.64
N GLY A 246 13.14 -6.40 -44.53
CA GLY A 246 14.22 -6.49 -45.52
C GLY A 246 14.32 -5.31 -46.49
N ALA A 247 13.55 -4.24 -46.30
CA ALA A 247 13.59 -3.07 -47.17
C ALA A 247 14.79 -2.16 -46.85
N SER A 248 15.15 -2.04 -45.58
CA SER A 248 16.31 -1.29 -45.09
C SER A 248 17.23 -2.20 -44.26
N TRP A 249 18.53 -1.90 -44.27
CA TRP A 249 19.56 -2.70 -43.60
C TRP A 249 20.50 -1.79 -42.79
N THR A 250 20.94 -2.29 -41.63
CA THR A 250 22.00 -1.65 -40.84
C THR A 250 23.34 -1.70 -41.58
N ARG A 251 24.35 -1.01 -41.04
CA ARG A 251 25.71 -1.17 -41.55
C ARG A 251 26.14 -2.63 -41.35
N GLU A 252 26.79 -3.20 -42.36
CA GLU A 252 27.37 -4.54 -42.23
C GLU A 252 28.53 -4.52 -41.24
N GLN A 253 28.49 -5.45 -40.28
CA GLN A 253 29.58 -5.68 -39.32
C GLN A 253 30.24 -7.02 -39.63
N THR A 254 31.56 -7.01 -39.84
CA THR A 254 32.31 -8.22 -40.16
C THR A 254 32.68 -8.99 -38.88
N VAL A 255 32.40 -10.28 -38.88
CA VAL A 255 32.80 -11.22 -37.83
C VAL A 255 34.34 -11.31 -37.81
N PRO A 256 35.02 -11.06 -36.67
CA PRO A 256 36.46 -11.24 -36.56
C PRO A 256 36.86 -12.71 -36.81
N PHE A 257 38.01 -12.94 -37.42
CA PHE A 257 38.49 -14.28 -37.75
C PHE A 257 38.65 -15.16 -36.49
N LYS A 258 38.01 -16.33 -36.46
CA LYS A 258 38.35 -17.41 -35.54
C LYS A 258 38.72 -18.65 -36.35
N THR A 259 40.01 -19.00 -36.31
CA THR A 259 40.52 -20.29 -36.76
C THR A 259 40.62 -21.22 -35.54
N SER A 260 39.50 -21.66 -34.95
CA SER A 260 39.53 -22.76 -33.96
C SER A 260 38.14 -23.27 -33.56
N ASP A 261 37.97 -24.61 -33.64
CA ASP A 261 36.92 -25.46 -33.02
C ASP A 261 36.71 -25.14 -31.54
N THR A 262 36.00 -24.08 -31.18
CA THR A 262 35.82 -23.72 -29.76
C THR A 262 34.36 -23.46 -29.40
N ASN A 263 33.42 -23.62 -30.34
CA ASN A 263 31.98 -23.45 -30.14
C ASN A 263 31.60 -22.13 -29.44
N ASP A 264 32.45 -21.10 -29.51
CA ASP A 264 32.09 -19.75 -29.01
C ASP A 264 31.75 -18.83 -30.19
N PRO A 265 30.50 -18.35 -30.25
CA PRO A 265 30.05 -17.45 -31.31
C PRO A 265 30.50 -16.02 -31.06
N TRP A 266 30.67 -15.26 -32.14
CA TRP A 266 30.94 -13.83 -32.08
C TRP A 266 29.64 -13.05 -31.94
N PHE A 267 29.50 -12.27 -30.86
CA PHE A 267 28.37 -11.38 -30.68
C PHE A 267 28.67 -9.99 -31.27
N LEU A 268 28.05 -9.69 -32.40
CA LEU A 268 28.09 -8.38 -33.05
C LEU A 268 26.98 -7.49 -32.51
N SER A 269 27.32 -6.29 -32.07
CA SER A 269 26.43 -5.38 -31.35
C SER A 269 25.92 -4.25 -32.25
N PHE A 270 24.60 -4.12 -32.37
CA PHE A 270 23.92 -3.14 -33.23
C PHE A 270 23.21 -2.02 -32.46
N GLY A 271 23.36 -1.95 -31.13
CA GLY A 271 22.66 -0.98 -30.27
C GLY A 271 23.13 0.47 -30.40
N ALA A 272 24.33 0.73 -30.93
CA ALA A 272 24.84 2.09 -31.11
C ALA A 272 24.40 2.76 -32.42
N GLU A 273 23.86 1.99 -33.36
CA GLU A 273 23.50 2.49 -34.69
C GLU A 273 22.07 3.05 -34.72
N TRP A 274 21.16 2.50 -33.91
CA TRP A 274 19.74 2.81 -33.94
C TRP A 274 19.08 2.69 -32.56
N LEU A 275 18.08 3.52 -32.28
CA LEU A 275 17.18 3.37 -31.13
C LEU A 275 16.07 2.39 -31.51
N TRP A 276 16.27 1.12 -31.18
CA TRP A 276 15.31 0.04 -31.45
C TRP A 276 14.11 0.10 -30.50
N SER A 277 12.92 -0.19 -31.01
CA SER A 277 11.73 -0.48 -30.20
C SER A 277 11.36 -1.96 -30.29
N ALA A 278 10.61 -2.46 -29.29
CA ALA A 278 10.15 -3.86 -29.32
C ALA A 278 9.29 -4.19 -30.54
N ARG A 279 8.66 -3.19 -31.19
CA ARG A 279 7.86 -3.39 -32.41
C ARG A 279 8.71 -3.63 -33.66
N ASP A 280 9.92 -3.07 -33.68
CA ASP A 280 10.88 -3.23 -34.77
C ASP A 280 11.47 -4.65 -34.80
N LEU A 281 11.36 -5.36 -33.67
CA LEU A 281 11.82 -6.74 -33.47
C LEU A 281 10.69 -7.76 -33.65
N ASP A 282 9.55 -7.37 -34.20
CA ASP A 282 8.46 -8.29 -34.50
C ASP A 282 8.89 -9.35 -35.53
N ILE A 283 8.25 -10.51 -35.45
CA ILE A 283 8.54 -11.71 -36.25
C ILE A 283 8.47 -11.46 -37.76
N ASN A 284 7.67 -10.48 -38.19
CA ASN A 284 7.47 -10.09 -39.58
C ASN A 284 8.52 -9.08 -40.08
N ASN A 285 9.08 -8.31 -39.16
CA ASN A 285 9.90 -7.14 -39.46
C ASN A 285 11.40 -7.47 -39.40
N LEU A 286 11.78 -8.24 -38.39
CA LEU A 286 13.17 -8.53 -38.09
C LEU A 286 13.76 -9.57 -39.06
N ARG A 287 14.83 -9.18 -39.74
CA ARG A 287 15.66 -10.11 -40.52
C ARG A 287 17.13 -9.96 -40.16
N VAL A 288 17.86 -11.06 -40.21
CA VAL A 288 19.32 -11.10 -40.05
C VAL A 288 19.91 -11.60 -41.36
N ARG A 289 20.75 -10.80 -42.00
CA ARG A 289 21.48 -11.20 -43.20
C ARG A 289 22.92 -11.53 -42.82
N VAL A 290 23.37 -12.68 -43.29
CA VAL A 290 24.77 -13.09 -43.24
C VAL A 290 25.29 -13.16 -44.67
N THR A 291 26.32 -12.38 -44.97
CA THR A 291 26.94 -12.29 -46.31
C THR A 291 28.35 -12.86 -46.26
N HIS A 292 28.70 -13.66 -47.25
CA HIS A 292 30.06 -14.14 -47.44
C HIS A 292 30.93 -13.03 -48.01
N VAL A 293 31.92 -12.58 -47.24
CA VAL A 293 32.87 -11.54 -47.67
C VAL A 293 34.29 -12.08 -47.77
N GLN A 294 35.02 -11.59 -48.78
CA GLN A 294 36.42 -11.91 -48.99
C GLN A 294 37.31 -11.09 -48.06
N ASP A 295 38.33 -11.70 -47.48
CA ASP A 295 39.40 -10.96 -46.82
C ASP A 295 40.29 -10.27 -47.86
N GLN A 296 41.01 -9.21 -47.44
CA GLN A 296 41.82 -8.39 -48.33
C GLN A 296 42.98 -9.20 -48.95
N GLY A 297 42.73 -9.80 -50.12
CA GLY A 297 43.74 -10.50 -50.92
C GLY A 297 43.80 -12.02 -50.73
N GLY A 298 42.80 -12.65 -50.10
CA GLY A 298 42.71 -14.11 -49.97
C GLY A 298 42.33 -14.84 -51.28
N PRO A 299 42.67 -16.14 -51.43
CA PRO A 299 42.22 -16.97 -52.55
C PRO A 299 40.68 -17.16 -52.56
N VAL A 300 40.13 -17.84 -53.58
CA VAL A 300 38.71 -18.19 -53.61
C VAL A 300 38.47 -19.44 -52.77
N GLY A 301 37.74 -19.28 -51.67
CA GLY A 301 37.42 -20.36 -50.73
C GLY A 301 35.98 -20.36 -50.25
N SER A 302 35.71 -21.26 -49.30
CA SER A 302 34.37 -21.49 -48.75
C SER A 302 34.22 -20.92 -47.34
N LEU A 303 33.04 -20.39 -47.04
CA LEU A 303 32.63 -19.93 -45.73
C LEU A 303 31.56 -20.87 -45.16
N LEU A 304 31.76 -21.30 -43.92
CA LEU A 304 30.88 -22.20 -43.18
C LEU A 304 30.26 -21.43 -42.00
N VAL A 305 28.94 -21.51 -41.81
CA VAL A 305 28.20 -20.84 -40.70
C VAL A 305 27.19 -21.80 -40.06
N ASP A 306 27.14 -21.85 -38.73
CA ASP A 306 26.40 -22.89 -37.98
C ASP A 306 25.43 -22.26 -36.95
N PHE A 307 25.92 -21.38 -36.08
CA PHE A 307 25.10 -20.80 -35.03
C PHE A 307 24.73 -19.35 -35.31
N VAL A 308 23.44 -19.05 -35.54
CA VAL A 308 22.92 -17.67 -35.51
C VAL A 308 21.89 -17.48 -34.39
N GLN A 309 22.31 -16.79 -33.33
CA GLN A 309 21.47 -16.43 -32.19
C GLN A 309 21.31 -14.92 -32.10
N LEU A 310 20.09 -14.48 -31.89
CA LEU A 310 19.77 -13.10 -31.58
C LEU A 310 19.62 -12.93 -30.08
N ARG A 311 20.35 -11.98 -29.50
CA ARG A 311 20.24 -11.58 -28.10
C ARG A 311 19.81 -10.12 -28.04
N VAL A 312 18.66 -9.87 -27.42
CA VAL A 312 18.08 -8.52 -27.31
C VAL A 312 18.04 -8.13 -25.85
N THR A 313 18.69 -7.01 -25.51
CA THR A 313 18.59 -6.42 -24.17
C THR A 313 17.49 -5.37 -24.16
N PHE A 314 16.37 -5.70 -23.53
CA PHE A 314 15.25 -4.80 -23.25
C PHE A 314 15.51 -3.97 -21.99
N VAL A 315 14.98 -2.75 -21.95
CA VAL A 315 15.09 -1.86 -20.79
C VAL A 315 13.71 -1.36 -20.37
N GLY A 316 13.42 -1.54 -19.08
CA GLY A 316 12.20 -1.07 -18.45
C GLY A 316 12.28 0.41 -18.04
N PRO A 317 11.15 1.03 -17.73
CA PRO A 317 11.11 2.36 -17.14
C PRO A 317 11.81 2.39 -15.76
N PRO A 318 12.26 3.57 -15.29
CA PRO A 318 12.93 3.67 -14.00
C PRO A 318 11.95 3.56 -12.83
N HIS A 319 12.34 2.83 -11.79
CA HIS A 319 11.56 2.67 -10.56
C HIS A 319 12.04 3.63 -9.47
N THR A 320 11.18 4.53 -8.98
CA THR A 320 11.60 5.59 -8.04
C THR A 320 12.23 5.05 -6.76
N TRP A 321 11.60 4.04 -6.14
CA TRP A 321 12.10 3.39 -4.91
C TRP A 321 12.60 1.97 -5.14
N GLY A 322 12.80 1.61 -6.41
CA GLY A 322 13.24 0.28 -6.80
C GLY A 322 12.13 -0.77 -6.74
N THR A 323 12.53 -2.01 -6.89
CA THR A 323 11.67 -3.20 -6.86
C THR A 323 12.22 -4.24 -5.89
N ASN A 324 11.38 -5.22 -5.53
CA ASN A 324 11.74 -6.30 -4.63
C ASN A 324 12.17 -7.59 -5.36
N GLU A 325 12.31 -8.68 -4.60
CA GLU A 325 12.70 -10.01 -5.08
C GLU A 325 11.68 -10.69 -6.01
N LEU A 326 10.43 -10.21 -5.97
CA LEU A 326 9.36 -10.60 -6.88
C LEU A 326 9.24 -9.66 -8.09
N GLY A 327 10.05 -8.60 -8.13
CA GLY A 327 9.97 -7.52 -9.11
C GLY A 327 8.76 -6.60 -8.95
N GLN A 328 8.13 -6.61 -7.78
CA GLN A 328 7.06 -5.68 -7.47
C GLN A 328 7.65 -4.29 -7.16
N ASP A 329 7.00 -3.23 -7.66
CA ASP A 329 7.42 -1.85 -7.42
C ASP A 329 7.25 -1.43 -5.95
N MET A 330 8.32 -0.88 -5.36
CA MET A 330 8.34 -0.53 -3.93
C MET A 330 7.50 0.69 -3.59
N LEU A 331 7.49 1.71 -4.44
CA LEU A 331 6.66 2.90 -4.20
C LEU A 331 5.18 2.52 -4.20
N THR A 332 4.78 1.69 -5.16
CA THR A 332 3.45 1.10 -5.27
C THR A 332 3.11 0.28 -4.03
N GLY A 333 4.03 -0.57 -3.58
CA GLY A 333 3.88 -1.34 -2.35
C GLY A 333 3.65 -0.46 -1.11
N ILE A 334 4.39 0.65 -0.96
CA ILE A 334 4.21 1.55 0.18
C ILE A 334 2.86 2.25 0.16
N ILE A 335 2.44 2.75 -1.00
CA ILE A 335 1.19 3.49 -1.15
C ILE A 335 -0.01 2.58 -0.89
N LEU A 336 -0.04 1.41 -1.52
CA LEU A 336 -1.11 0.44 -1.34
C LEU A 336 -1.08 -0.17 0.06
N GLY A 337 0.10 -0.48 0.58
CA GLY A 337 0.27 -1.00 1.93
C GLY A 337 -0.13 -0.03 3.02
N GLY A 338 0.08 1.27 2.82
CA GLY A 338 -0.43 2.29 3.74
C GLY A 338 -1.95 2.25 3.90
N ALA A 339 -2.69 1.94 2.83
CA ALA A 339 -4.13 1.77 2.90
C ALA A 339 -4.52 0.50 3.68
N VAL A 340 -3.77 -0.59 3.49
CA VAL A 340 -3.95 -1.84 4.24
C VAL A 340 -3.68 -1.62 5.72
N ASP A 341 -2.49 -1.16 6.09
CA ASP A 341 -2.06 -0.97 7.47
C ASP A 341 -2.91 0.06 8.24
N PHE A 342 -3.29 1.16 7.60
CA PHE A 342 -4.21 2.13 8.20
C PHE A 342 -5.56 1.51 8.53
N ARG A 343 -6.13 0.69 7.61
CA ARG A 343 -7.40 -0.01 7.84
C ARG A 343 -7.29 -1.00 8.99
N ILE A 344 -6.19 -1.76 9.06
CA ILE A 344 -5.92 -2.72 10.12
C ILE A 344 -5.92 -2.03 11.48
N GLY A 345 -5.13 -0.96 11.62
CA GLY A 345 -5.09 -0.16 12.84
C GLY A 345 -6.48 0.31 13.26
N LEU A 346 -7.23 0.89 12.32
CA LEU A 346 -8.56 1.44 12.58
C LEU A 346 -9.56 0.36 13.04
N ILE A 347 -9.60 -0.79 12.36
CA ILE A 347 -10.54 -1.88 12.67
C ILE A 347 -10.25 -2.46 14.05
N VAL A 348 -8.98 -2.84 14.30
CA VAL A 348 -8.58 -3.51 15.55
C VAL A 348 -8.79 -2.59 16.75
N VAL A 349 -8.35 -1.32 16.66
CA VAL A 349 -8.52 -0.36 17.76
C VAL A 349 -9.99 -0.07 17.99
N SER A 350 -10.79 0.18 16.95
CA SER A 350 -12.21 0.51 17.10
C SER A 350 -12.99 -0.62 17.76
N LEU A 351 -12.75 -1.87 17.35
CA LEU A 351 -13.39 -3.04 17.93
C LEU A 351 -12.94 -3.29 19.37
N SER A 352 -11.64 -3.20 19.64
CA SER A 352 -11.07 -3.38 20.98
C SER A 352 -11.59 -2.33 21.97
N VAL A 353 -11.68 -1.07 21.54
CA VAL A 353 -12.28 0.03 22.30
C VAL A 353 -13.76 -0.24 22.53
N ALA A 354 -14.51 -0.67 21.50
CA ALA A 354 -15.93 -0.94 21.65
C ALA A 354 -16.20 -2.02 22.71
N PHE A 355 -15.52 -3.16 22.63
CA PHE A 355 -15.63 -4.22 23.64
C PHE A 355 -15.17 -3.75 25.01
N GLY A 356 -14.03 -3.07 25.09
CA GLY A 356 -13.47 -2.60 26.35
C GLY A 356 -14.32 -1.53 27.03
N VAL A 357 -14.93 -0.62 26.27
CA VAL A 357 -15.86 0.39 26.78
C VAL A 357 -17.08 -0.27 27.40
N VAL A 358 -17.70 -1.20 26.67
CA VAL A 358 -18.91 -1.89 27.13
C VAL A 358 -18.60 -2.64 28.42
N LEU A 359 -17.60 -3.52 28.41
CA LEU A 359 -17.25 -4.35 29.56
C LEU A 359 -16.75 -3.51 30.74
N GLY A 360 -15.91 -2.50 30.49
CA GLY A 360 -15.34 -1.64 31.52
C GLY A 360 -16.38 -0.76 32.22
N VAL A 361 -17.33 -0.20 31.47
CA VAL A 361 -18.45 0.56 32.07
C VAL A 361 -19.34 -0.36 32.90
N PHE A 362 -19.67 -1.56 32.41
CA PHE A 362 -20.48 -2.51 33.17
C PHE A 362 -19.79 -2.94 34.47
N ALA A 363 -18.50 -3.28 34.41
CA ALA A 363 -17.70 -3.65 35.57
C ALA A 363 -17.62 -2.50 36.59
N GLY A 364 -17.25 -1.29 36.16
CA GLY A 364 -17.10 -0.13 37.04
C GLY A 364 -18.41 0.42 37.60
N TYR A 365 -19.51 0.34 36.83
CA TYR A 365 -20.79 0.90 37.24
C TYR A 365 -21.62 -0.04 38.11
N LEU A 366 -21.76 -1.32 37.71
CA LEU A 366 -22.56 -2.29 38.47
C LEU A 366 -21.81 -2.76 39.72
N GLY A 367 -20.49 -2.94 39.62
CA GLY A 367 -19.65 -3.47 40.70
C GLY A 367 -19.98 -4.92 41.07
N ARG A 368 -19.43 -5.37 42.21
CA ARG A 368 -19.71 -6.68 42.84
C ARG A 368 -19.34 -7.84 41.90
N ALA A 369 -20.24 -8.82 41.71
CA ALA A 369 -19.96 -10.03 40.94
C ALA A 369 -19.64 -9.78 39.46
N VAL A 370 -20.27 -8.78 38.83
CA VAL A 370 -20.00 -8.43 37.42
C VAL A 370 -18.57 -7.93 37.28
N ASP A 371 -18.14 -7.09 38.22
CA ASP A 371 -16.78 -6.57 38.25
C ASP A 371 -15.76 -7.70 38.42
N GLU A 372 -15.97 -8.58 39.41
CA GLU A 372 -15.08 -9.71 39.67
C GLU A 372 -14.94 -10.61 38.43
N VAL A 373 -16.04 -11.02 37.79
CA VAL A 373 -15.99 -11.90 36.62
C VAL A 373 -15.28 -11.24 35.43
N VAL A 374 -15.64 -9.99 35.11
CA VAL A 374 -15.03 -9.26 33.99
C VAL A 374 -13.54 -9.03 34.23
N MET A 375 -13.15 -8.66 35.45
CA MET A 375 -11.74 -8.43 35.78
C MET A 375 -10.94 -9.74 35.84
N ARG A 376 -11.52 -10.85 36.29
CA ARG A 376 -10.85 -12.16 36.21
C ARG A 376 -10.57 -12.57 34.76
N LEU A 377 -11.54 -12.42 33.86
CA LEU A 377 -11.35 -12.68 32.44
C LEU A 377 -10.29 -11.74 31.85
N THR A 378 -10.36 -10.45 32.17
CA THR A 378 -9.37 -9.45 31.74
C THR A 378 -7.95 -9.83 32.19
N ASP A 379 -7.79 -10.19 33.46
CA ASP A 379 -6.51 -10.54 34.06
C ASP A 379 -5.93 -11.84 33.49
N MET A 380 -6.77 -12.80 33.08
CA MET A 380 -6.32 -14.02 32.38
C MET A 380 -5.64 -13.70 31.04
N PHE A 381 -6.20 -12.79 30.25
CA PHE A 381 -5.59 -12.38 28.98
C PHE A 381 -4.31 -11.56 29.21
N LEU A 382 -4.34 -10.62 30.16
CA LEU A 382 -3.19 -9.75 30.47
C LEU A 382 -2.02 -10.50 31.13
N ALA A 383 -2.24 -11.69 31.67
CA ALA A 383 -1.18 -12.53 32.22
C ALA A 383 -0.22 -13.07 31.15
N ILE A 384 -0.66 -13.15 29.89
CA ILE A 384 0.14 -13.62 28.76
C ILE A 384 0.66 -12.41 27.98
N PRO A 385 1.95 -12.36 27.58
CA PRO A 385 2.45 -11.30 26.72
C PRO A 385 1.63 -11.18 25.42
N GLY A 386 1.06 -10.00 25.16
CA GLY A 386 0.05 -9.81 24.12
C GLY A 386 0.50 -10.23 22.72
N LEU A 387 1.73 -9.89 22.31
CA LEU A 387 2.25 -10.29 21.00
C LEU A 387 2.40 -11.82 20.86
N ILE A 388 2.81 -12.50 21.93
CA ILE A 388 2.94 -13.97 21.95
C ILE A 388 1.57 -14.63 21.84
N LEU A 389 0.58 -14.10 22.59
CA LEU A 389 -0.79 -14.60 22.53
C LEU A 389 -1.41 -14.38 21.15
N ALA A 390 -1.20 -13.20 20.55
CA ALA A 390 -1.69 -12.89 19.21
C ALA A 390 -1.05 -13.80 18.15
N LEU A 391 0.27 -14.05 18.24
CA LEU A 391 0.97 -14.98 17.37
C LEU A 391 0.40 -16.40 17.48
N ALA A 392 0.19 -16.90 18.70
CA ALA A 392 -0.37 -18.22 18.93
C ALA A 392 -1.77 -18.37 18.31
N ILE A 393 -2.66 -17.39 18.54
CA ILE A 393 -4.02 -17.39 17.97
C ILE A 393 -3.96 -17.31 16.44
N ALA A 394 -3.19 -16.38 15.88
CA ALA A 394 -3.07 -16.22 14.44
C ALA A 394 -2.52 -17.48 13.76
N ALA A 395 -1.48 -18.10 14.34
CA ALA A 395 -0.90 -19.35 13.84
C ALA A 395 -1.92 -20.51 13.85
N MET A 396 -2.76 -20.60 14.89
CA MET A 396 -3.83 -21.61 14.97
C MET A 396 -4.92 -21.42 13.93
N LEU A 397 -5.27 -20.16 13.62
CA LEU A 397 -6.28 -19.82 12.62
C LEU A 397 -5.75 -19.96 11.17
N GLY A 398 -4.43 -20.02 11.00
CA GLY A 398 -3.76 -20.12 9.71
C GLY A 398 -3.35 -18.77 9.14
N ARG A 399 -2.51 -18.80 8.11
CA ARG A 399 -1.90 -17.59 7.53
C ARG A 399 -2.91 -16.74 6.77
N SER A 400 -3.28 -15.59 7.33
CA SER A 400 -4.02 -14.52 6.65
C SER A 400 -3.98 -13.22 7.46
N LEU A 401 -4.12 -12.07 6.80
CA LEU A 401 -4.30 -10.80 7.49
C LEU A 401 -5.54 -10.80 8.38
N GLU A 402 -6.66 -11.35 7.91
CA GLU A 402 -7.91 -11.41 8.67
C GLU A 402 -7.75 -12.14 10.01
N ASN A 403 -7.03 -13.26 10.01
CA ASN A 403 -6.74 -14.02 11.22
C ASN A 403 -5.85 -13.24 12.20
N VAL A 404 -4.88 -12.47 11.69
CA VAL A 404 -4.08 -11.55 12.50
C VAL A 404 -4.96 -10.47 13.13
N LEU A 405 -5.91 -9.90 12.39
CA LEU A 405 -6.83 -8.89 12.93
C LEU A 405 -7.68 -9.46 14.06
N ILE A 406 -8.25 -10.67 13.85
CA ILE A 406 -9.04 -11.36 14.89
C ILE A 406 -8.18 -11.60 16.13
N ALA A 407 -6.95 -12.09 15.96
CA ALA A 407 -6.03 -12.34 17.05
C ALA A 407 -5.74 -11.06 17.85
N LEU A 408 -5.44 -9.95 17.17
CA LEU A 408 -5.15 -8.67 17.82
C LEU A 408 -6.38 -8.09 18.55
N ILE A 409 -7.58 -8.20 17.99
CA ILE A 409 -8.82 -7.75 18.67
C ILE A 409 -9.04 -8.54 19.97
N LEU A 410 -8.87 -9.87 19.93
CA LEU A 410 -9.04 -10.74 21.09
C LEU A 410 -8.02 -10.47 22.20
N VAL A 411 -6.86 -9.93 21.85
CA VAL A 411 -5.78 -9.63 22.80
C VAL A 411 -5.84 -8.20 23.34
N SER A 412 -6.35 -7.24 22.58
CA SER A 412 -6.25 -5.81 22.92
C SER A 412 -7.43 -5.26 23.73
N TRP A 413 -8.62 -5.86 23.68
CA TRP A 413 -9.79 -5.41 24.46
C TRP A 413 -9.61 -5.35 26.01
N PRO A 414 -8.79 -6.21 26.67
CA PRO A 414 -8.64 -6.21 28.12
C PRO A 414 -8.04 -4.89 28.66
N SER A 415 -7.05 -4.34 27.94
CA SER A 415 -6.40 -3.07 28.31
C SER A 415 -7.41 -1.92 28.36
N TYR A 416 -8.29 -1.83 27.35
CA TYR A 416 -9.39 -0.86 27.33
C TYR A 416 -10.40 -1.12 28.45
N THR A 417 -10.75 -2.37 28.72
CA THR A 417 -11.66 -2.74 29.81
C THR A 417 -11.17 -2.22 31.15
N ARG A 418 -9.89 -2.49 31.47
CA ARG A 418 -9.27 -2.05 32.72
C ARG A 418 -9.20 -0.52 32.81
N LEU A 419 -8.83 0.16 31.73
CA LEU A 419 -8.80 1.62 31.65
C LEU A 419 -10.19 2.22 31.92
N VAL A 420 -11.20 1.77 31.17
CA VAL A 420 -12.57 2.31 31.25
C VAL A 420 -13.20 2.01 32.60
N ARG A 421 -12.94 0.83 33.18
CA ARG A 421 -13.37 0.49 34.54
C ARG A 421 -12.82 1.50 35.55
N GLY A 422 -11.51 1.74 35.54
CA GLY A 422 -10.86 2.67 36.47
C GLY A 422 -11.44 4.09 36.37
N GLN A 423 -11.63 4.57 35.14
CA GLN A 423 -12.25 5.88 34.89
C GLN A 423 -13.72 5.91 35.34
N THR A 424 -14.46 4.82 35.08
CA THR A 424 -15.87 4.70 35.48
C THR A 424 -16.04 4.72 36.99
N LEU A 425 -15.19 4.03 37.75
CA LEU A 425 -15.21 4.05 39.22
C LEU A 425 -15.04 5.47 39.75
N SER A 426 -14.04 6.21 39.24
CA SER A 426 -13.81 7.60 39.65
C SER A 426 -14.96 8.53 39.29
N VAL A 427 -15.46 8.46 38.05
CA VAL A 427 -16.56 9.32 37.58
C VAL A 427 -17.87 9.00 38.29
N ARG A 428 -18.12 7.73 38.61
CA ARG A 428 -19.32 7.31 39.35
C ARG A 428 -19.42 7.96 40.72
N GLU A 429 -18.30 8.28 41.37
CA GLU A 429 -18.25 8.91 42.69
C GLU A 429 -18.34 10.45 42.63
N ALA A 430 -18.42 11.04 41.43
CA ALA A 430 -18.50 12.49 41.29
C ALA A 430 -19.86 13.05 41.75
N SER A 431 -19.85 14.21 42.41
CA SER A 431 -21.04 14.85 43.01
C SER A 431 -22.17 15.11 42.02
N TYR A 432 -21.87 15.38 40.74
CA TYR A 432 -22.91 15.56 39.72
C TYR A 432 -23.60 14.24 39.33
N VAL A 433 -22.91 13.11 39.43
CA VAL A 433 -23.48 11.77 39.20
C VAL A 433 -24.33 11.34 40.40
N GLU A 434 -23.89 11.69 41.61
CA GLU A 434 -24.66 11.51 42.83
C GLU A 434 -25.96 12.34 42.81
N ALA A 435 -25.86 13.64 42.47
CA ALA A 435 -27.03 14.51 42.32
C ALA A 435 -28.01 14.00 41.26
N ALA A 436 -27.53 13.55 40.10
CA ALA A 436 -28.38 12.98 39.05
C ALA A 436 -29.14 11.73 39.55
N ARG A 437 -28.51 10.89 40.37
CA ARG A 437 -29.15 9.73 41.00
C ARG A 437 -30.15 10.13 42.08
N ALA A 438 -29.83 11.14 42.90
CA ALA A 438 -30.73 11.64 43.95
C ALA A 438 -32.05 12.19 43.39
N VAL A 439 -32.03 12.76 42.17
CA VAL A 439 -33.21 13.25 41.47
C VAL A 439 -33.95 12.12 40.71
N GLY A 440 -33.54 10.86 40.87
CA GLY A 440 -34.22 9.70 40.31
C GLY A 440 -33.94 9.45 38.82
N ALA A 441 -32.83 9.94 38.27
CA ALA A 441 -32.47 9.65 36.88
C ALA A 441 -32.22 8.14 36.68
N PRO A 442 -32.79 7.52 35.63
CA PRO A 442 -32.61 6.09 35.41
C PRO A 442 -31.16 5.77 35.05
N THR A 443 -30.68 4.59 35.46
CA THR A 443 -29.30 4.11 35.24
C THR A 443 -28.77 4.34 33.83
N ARG A 444 -29.56 4.00 32.80
CA ARG A 444 -29.17 4.20 31.39
C ARG A 444 -28.89 5.67 31.08
N ARG A 445 -29.68 6.59 31.63
CA ARG A 445 -29.48 8.04 31.47
C ARG A 445 -28.21 8.48 32.20
N VAL A 446 -27.98 7.96 33.40
CA VAL A 446 -26.76 8.26 34.17
C VAL A 446 -25.50 7.83 33.42
N VAL A 447 -25.50 6.59 32.93
CA VAL A 447 -24.37 6.04 32.18
C VAL A 447 -24.13 6.80 30.88
N LEU A 448 -25.15 6.94 30.01
CA LEU A 448 -24.96 7.50 28.68
C LEU A 448 -24.73 9.02 28.68
N ARG A 449 -25.26 9.75 29.66
CA ARG A 449 -25.22 11.22 29.69
C ARG A 449 -24.21 11.81 30.65
N HIS A 450 -23.85 11.07 31.71
CA HIS A 450 -22.94 11.57 32.74
C HIS A 450 -21.65 10.77 32.85
N ILE A 451 -21.65 9.45 32.66
CA ILE A 451 -20.42 8.66 32.79
C ILE A 451 -19.67 8.59 31.46
N LEU A 452 -20.31 8.01 30.43
CA LEU A 452 -19.68 7.70 29.15
C LEU A 452 -18.98 8.93 28.54
N PRO A 453 -19.60 10.12 28.46
CA PRO A 453 -18.94 11.30 27.89
C PRO A 453 -17.69 11.75 28.65
N ASN A 454 -17.64 11.54 29.97
CA ASN A 454 -16.49 11.96 30.80
C ASN A 454 -15.33 10.96 30.74
N VAL A 455 -15.61 9.68 30.51
CA VAL A 455 -14.56 8.65 30.35
C VAL A 455 -14.01 8.60 28.92
N MET A 456 -14.65 9.24 27.93
CA MET A 456 -14.18 9.22 26.53
C MET A 456 -12.79 9.86 26.34
N SER A 457 -12.46 10.93 27.06
CA SER A 457 -11.18 11.64 26.87
C SER A 457 -9.94 10.73 27.00
N PRO A 458 -9.74 9.99 28.11
CA PRO A 458 -8.62 9.06 28.23
C PRO A 458 -8.68 7.91 27.22
N ILE A 459 -9.88 7.50 26.78
CA ILE A 459 -10.05 6.42 25.80
C ILE A 459 -9.58 6.88 24.42
N ILE A 460 -9.91 8.10 24.00
CA ILE A 460 -9.50 8.64 22.70
C ILE A 460 -7.98 8.80 22.66
N ILE A 461 -7.37 9.28 23.75
CA ILE A 461 -5.91 9.38 23.87
C ILE A 461 -5.27 8.00 23.70
N ALA A 462 -5.72 7.01 24.49
CA ALA A 462 -5.19 5.65 24.43
C ALA A 462 -5.38 5.03 23.03
N ALA A 463 -6.56 5.16 22.45
CA ALA A 463 -6.87 4.64 21.11
C ALA A 463 -5.98 5.26 20.03
N THR A 464 -5.67 6.55 20.13
CA THR A 464 -4.81 7.24 19.16
C THR A 464 -3.38 6.70 19.21
N LEU A 465 -2.83 6.50 20.40
CA LEU A 465 -1.49 5.93 20.58
C LEU A 465 -1.45 4.46 20.11
N ASP A 466 -2.50 3.70 20.40
CA ASP A 466 -2.61 2.29 20.04
C ASP A 466 -2.68 2.04 18.53
N LEU A 467 -3.12 3.00 17.71
CA LEU A 467 -3.13 2.84 16.25
C LEU A 467 -1.72 2.51 15.72
N GLY A 468 -0.70 3.21 16.22
CA GLY A 468 0.69 2.91 15.87
C GLY A 468 1.11 1.53 16.39
N THR A 469 0.81 1.22 17.64
CA THR A 469 1.18 -0.06 18.28
C THR A 469 0.58 -1.26 17.57
N ILE A 470 -0.69 -1.17 17.14
CA ILE A 470 -1.39 -2.24 16.43
C ILE A 470 -0.80 -2.46 15.05
N VAL A 471 -0.48 -1.39 14.30
CA VAL A 471 0.16 -1.53 12.99
C VAL A 471 1.55 -2.17 13.14
N LEU A 472 2.33 -1.73 14.13
CA LEU A 472 3.61 -2.35 14.44
C LEU A 472 3.49 -3.83 14.83
N ALA A 473 2.48 -4.19 15.64
CA ALA A 473 2.22 -5.57 16.02
C ALA A 473 1.80 -6.42 14.81
N THR A 474 0.93 -5.88 13.94
CA THR A 474 0.51 -6.53 12.69
C THR A 474 1.71 -6.80 11.79
N ALA A 475 2.54 -5.77 11.57
CA ALA A 475 3.74 -5.91 10.76
C ALA A 475 4.71 -6.93 11.36
N GLY A 476 4.85 -6.98 12.69
CA GLY A 476 5.63 -8.01 13.38
C GLY A 476 5.08 -9.42 13.16
N LEU A 477 3.76 -9.61 13.20
CA LEU A 477 3.13 -10.90 12.93
C LEU A 477 3.24 -11.32 11.45
N SER A 478 3.09 -10.38 10.52
CA SER A 478 3.37 -10.61 9.09
C SER A 478 4.84 -10.94 8.85
N PHE A 479 5.76 -10.26 9.55
CA PHE A 479 7.19 -10.52 9.49
C PHE A 479 7.52 -11.96 9.91
N LEU A 480 6.84 -12.46 10.94
CA LEU A 480 6.93 -13.84 11.42
C LEU A 480 6.19 -14.87 10.53
N GLY A 481 5.55 -14.43 9.45
CA GLY A 481 4.98 -15.30 8.42
C GLY A 481 3.54 -15.77 8.66
N VAL A 482 2.85 -15.27 9.70
CA VAL A 482 1.44 -15.64 9.99
C VAL A 482 0.41 -14.65 9.42
N GLY A 483 0.86 -13.46 9.03
CA GLY A 483 -0.01 -12.40 8.49
C GLY A 483 -0.12 -12.44 6.97
N ALA A 484 0.30 -11.35 6.33
CA ALA A 484 0.12 -11.12 4.91
C ALA A 484 0.73 -12.20 4.01
N GLN A 485 0.06 -12.40 2.88
CA GLN A 485 0.50 -13.29 1.81
C GLN A 485 1.48 -12.57 0.87
N PRO A 486 2.35 -13.32 0.17
CA PRO A 486 3.31 -12.83 -0.81
C PRO A 486 2.90 -11.74 -1.80
N TRP A 487 1.64 -11.72 -2.22
CA TRP A 487 1.14 -10.79 -3.22
C TRP A 487 0.44 -9.58 -2.60
N GLU A 488 0.25 -9.56 -1.28
CA GLU A 488 -0.41 -8.47 -0.58
C GLU A 488 0.59 -7.35 -0.30
N PRO A 489 0.28 -6.09 -0.68
CA PRO A 489 1.10 -4.95 -0.30
C PRO A 489 0.83 -4.66 1.18
N GLU A 490 1.63 -5.22 2.09
CA GLU A 490 1.59 -4.92 3.52
C GLU A 490 3.03 -4.74 4.03
N TRP A 491 3.27 -3.72 4.86
CA TRP A 491 4.65 -3.30 5.13
C TRP A 491 5.47 -4.34 5.90
N GLY A 492 4.86 -5.11 6.81
CA GLY A 492 5.51 -6.18 7.56
C GLY A 492 6.03 -7.33 6.69
N ILE A 493 5.21 -7.83 5.76
CA ILE A 493 5.66 -8.88 4.83
C ILE A 493 6.71 -8.36 3.85
N MET A 494 6.63 -7.09 3.43
CA MET A 494 7.68 -6.46 2.62
C MET A 494 9.04 -6.47 3.34
N ILE A 495 9.06 -6.11 4.63
CA ILE A 495 10.27 -6.16 5.45
C ILE A 495 10.77 -7.60 5.62
N SER A 496 9.88 -8.57 5.87
CA SER A 496 10.24 -9.99 6.04
C SER A 496 11.08 -10.53 4.87
N ARG A 497 10.74 -10.08 3.67
CA ARG A 497 11.39 -10.48 2.42
C ARG A 497 12.68 -9.73 2.20
N GLY A 498 12.63 -8.41 2.28
CA GLY A 498 13.82 -7.57 2.17
C GLY A 498 14.90 -7.92 3.21
N TYR A 499 14.49 -8.39 4.39
CA TYR A 499 15.39 -8.85 5.45
C TYR A 499 16.35 -9.95 4.97
N GLN A 500 15.92 -10.82 4.05
CA GLN A 500 16.77 -11.89 3.50
C GLN A 500 17.92 -11.35 2.64
N TYR A 501 17.83 -10.10 2.20
CA TYR A 501 18.76 -9.45 1.26
C TYR A 501 19.63 -8.37 1.90
N ILE A 502 19.67 -8.29 3.23
CA ILE A 502 20.51 -7.33 3.98
C ILE A 502 21.99 -7.44 3.57
N THR A 503 22.49 -8.65 3.37
CA THR A 503 23.90 -8.89 2.98
C THR A 503 24.14 -8.70 1.48
N SER A 504 23.09 -8.69 0.66
CA SER A 504 23.14 -8.50 -0.79
C SER A 504 23.23 -7.02 -1.20
N GLY A 505 23.01 -6.09 -0.27
CA GLY A 505 23.03 -4.65 -0.54
C GLY A 505 21.72 -4.08 -1.07
N TYR A 506 20.64 -4.87 -1.11
CA TYR A 506 19.28 -4.44 -1.52
C TYR A 506 18.56 -3.71 -0.39
N TRP A 507 19.18 -2.62 0.08
CA TRP A 507 18.75 -1.91 1.29
C TRP A 507 17.32 -1.35 1.19
N TRP A 508 16.88 -0.97 -0.01
CA TRP A 508 15.57 -0.37 -0.23
C TRP A 508 14.43 -1.33 0.11
N GLU A 509 14.61 -2.65 -0.03
CA GLU A 509 13.55 -3.64 0.20
C GLU A 509 13.09 -3.73 1.66
N TYR A 510 13.96 -3.41 2.63
CA TYR A 510 13.60 -3.41 4.06
C TYR A 510 13.61 -2.02 4.69
N VAL A 511 14.46 -1.10 4.23
CA VAL A 511 14.53 0.27 4.79
C VAL A 511 13.29 1.08 4.40
N VAL A 512 12.82 0.99 3.15
CA VAL A 512 11.68 1.79 2.68
C VAL A 512 10.39 1.42 3.42
N PRO A 513 9.96 0.15 3.49
CA PRO A 513 8.80 -0.22 4.30
C PRO A 513 9.01 -0.02 5.80
N GLY A 514 10.24 -0.22 6.31
CA GLY A 514 10.57 0.09 7.70
C GLY A 514 10.40 1.57 8.05
N LEU A 515 10.80 2.47 7.14
CA LEU A 515 10.61 3.91 7.31
C LEU A 515 9.13 4.30 7.25
N ALA A 516 8.33 3.63 6.41
CA ALA A 516 6.88 3.83 6.37
C ALA A 516 6.24 3.49 7.73
N ILE A 517 6.51 2.31 8.28
CA ILE A 517 6.03 1.93 9.62
C ILE A 517 6.51 2.94 10.67
N PHE A 518 7.80 3.30 10.66
CA PHE A 518 8.36 4.25 11.62
C PHE A 518 7.62 5.59 11.58
N LEU A 519 7.46 6.19 10.40
CA LEU A 519 6.77 7.47 10.24
C LEU A 519 5.29 7.37 10.64
N PHE A 520 4.64 6.26 10.32
CA PHE A 520 3.26 6.01 10.70
C PHE A 520 3.11 5.97 12.23
N VAL A 521 3.91 5.14 12.91
CA VAL A 521 3.89 5.00 14.38
C VAL A 521 4.27 6.31 15.05
N LEU A 522 5.29 7.00 14.56
CA LEU A 522 5.69 8.31 15.07
C LEU A 522 4.55 9.33 14.97
N SER A 523 3.83 9.35 13.84
CA SER A 523 2.77 10.32 13.60
C SER A 523 1.62 10.21 14.61
N PHE A 524 1.18 8.98 14.91
CA PHE A 524 0.13 8.72 15.88
C PHE A 524 0.59 8.91 17.33
N ASN A 525 1.85 8.61 17.66
CA ASN A 525 2.41 8.90 18.97
C ASN A 525 2.46 10.41 19.23
N LEU A 526 3.05 11.19 18.31
CA LEU A 526 3.15 12.65 18.44
C LEU A 526 1.77 13.32 18.49
N PHE A 527 0.82 12.84 17.67
CA PHE A 527 -0.54 13.37 17.68
C PHE A 527 -1.29 13.01 18.98
N GLY A 528 -1.14 11.78 19.47
CA GLY A 528 -1.75 11.31 20.72
C GLY A 528 -1.25 12.06 21.95
N ASP A 529 0.05 12.33 22.04
CA ASP A 529 0.64 13.16 23.10
C ASP A 529 0.09 14.60 23.06
N GLY A 530 0.01 15.19 21.87
CA GLY A 530 -0.63 16.48 21.68
C GLY A 530 -2.09 16.50 22.13
N LEU A 531 -2.84 15.43 21.84
CA LEU A 531 -4.23 15.30 22.27
C LEU A 531 -4.33 15.18 23.79
N ARG A 532 -3.42 14.44 24.42
CA ARG A 532 -3.33 14.28 25.87
C ARG A 532 -3.14 15.62 26.57
N ASP A 533 -2.19 16.44 26.11
CA ASP A 533 -1.91 17.76 26.70
C ASP A 533 -3.13 18.69 26.69
N ILE A 534 -4.03 18.52 25.73
CA ILE A 534 -5.16 19.42 25.51
C ILE A 534 -6.40 18.98 26.26
N LEU A 535 -6.54 17.67 26.41
CA LEU A 535 -7.61 17.02 27.15
C LEU A 535 -7.29 16.93 28.65
N ASP A 536 -6.04 17.14 29.09
CA ASP A 536 -5.70 17.23 30.51
C ASP A 536 -6.29 18.51 31.14
N PRO A 537 -7.24 18.39 32.09
CA PRO A 537 -7.85 19.54 32.75
C PRO A 537 -6.88 20.30 33.66
N ARG A 538 -5.79 19.68 34.11
CA ARG A 538 -4.84 20.26 35.08
C ARG A 538 -3.97 21.35 34.47
N LEU A 539 -3.73 21.31 33.16
CA LEU A 539 -2.99 22.34 32.41
C LEU A 539 -3.79 23.62 32.15
N ARG A 540 -5.07 23.67 32.57
CA ARG A 540 -5.96 24.84 32.44
C ARG A 540 -6.06 25.70 33.71
N ARG A 541 -5.31 25.37 34.78
CA ARG A 541 -5.11 26.24 35.95
C ARG A 541 -3.84 27.05 35.76
#